data_AF-A0A5C9EBC2-F1
#
_entry.id   AF-A0A5C9EBC2-F1
#
_cell.length_a   1.000
_cell.length_b   1.000
_cell.length_c   1.000
_cell.angle_alpha   90.00
_cell.angle_beta   90.00
_cell.angle_gamma   90.00
#
_symmetry.space_group_name_H-M   'P 1'
#
loop_
_entity.id
_entity.type
_entity.pdbx_description
1 polymer ?
#
loop_
_entity_poly.entity_id
_entity_poly.type
_entity_poly.pdbx_seq_one_letter_code
_entity_poly.pdbx_strand_id
1 'polypeptide(L)'
;MVKHPKYQAMDEARQIAIPKAFEKFCPDDFVLDVIEPKSDSRPGPIPRPTFRVFSPQEVLLAHFHPNGYSECHDVSFQEIYEKMKVMIEEAAKRGYEEFQGL
;
A
#
# COMPACT_ATOMS: atom_id res chain seq x y z
N MET A 1 -18.43 11.97 -1.78
CA MET A 1 -17.64 12.86 -0.91
C MET A 1 -16.24 12.97 -1.50
N VAL A 2 -15.76 14.19 -1.78
CA VAL A 2 -14.37 14.42 -2.19
C VAL A 2 -13.50 14.25 -0.95
N LYS A 3 -12.55 13.30 -0.97
CA LYS A 3 -11.61 13.08 0.13
C LYS A 3 -10.77 14.35 0.30
N HIS A 4 -10.59 14.84 1.53
CA HIS A 4 -9.82 16.06 1.80
C HIS A 4 -8.40 15.93 1.20
N PRO A 5 -7.83 16.97 0.55
CA PRO A 5 -6.53 16.90 -0.16
C PRO A 5 -5.39 16.30 0.65
N LYS A 6 -5.37 16.56 1.95
CA LYS A 6 -4.45 15.94 2.92
C LYS A 6 -4.42 14.39 2.87
N TYR A 7 -5.57 13.74 2.65
CA TYR A 7 -5.63 12.28 2.50
C TYR A 7 -5.11 11.83 1.13
N GLN A 8 -5.18 12.68 0.11
CA GLN A 8 -4.63 12.37 -1.20
C GLN A 8 -3.10 12.30 -1.15
N ALA A 9 -2.44 13.26 -0.49
CA ALA A 9 -0.97 13.22 -0.32
C ALA A 9 -0.51 11.99 0.46
N MET A 10 -1.23 11.61 1.53
CA MET A 10 -0.96 10.37 2.27
C MET A 10 -1.14 9.15 1.38
N ASP A 11 -2.25 9.08 0.63
CA ASP A 11 -2.56 7.94 -0.23
C ASP A 11 -1.49 7.78 -1.34
N GLU A 12 -1.05 8.88 -1.96
CA GLU A 12 0.01 8.89 -2.96
C GLU A 12 1.36 8.44 -2.37
N ALA A 13 1.71 8.92 -1.18
CA ALA A 13 2.91 8.48 -0.47
C ALA A 13 2.88 6.98 -0.16
N ARG A 14 1.74 6.44 0.29
CA ARG A 14 1.57 4.99 0.49
C ARG A 14 1.72 4.21 -0.80
N GLN A 15 1.10 4.67 -1.89
CA GLN A 15 1.18 4.02 -3.20
C GLN A 15 2.63 3.85 -3.67
N ILE A 16 3.50 4.83 -3.39
CA ILE A 16 4.94 4.76 -3.70
C ILE A 16 5.70 3.90 -2.70
N ALA A 17 5.31 3.92 -1.42
CA ALA A 17 6.01 3.22 -0.35
C ALA A 17 5.77 1.70 -0.35
N ILE A 18 4.59 1.23 -0.75
CA ILE A 18 4.25 -0.20 -0.76
C ILE A 18 5.26 -1.04 -1.59
N PRO A 19 5.54 -0.74 -2.87
CA PRO A 19 6.53 -1.52 -3.62
C PRO A 19 7.94 -1.42 -3.04
N LYS A 20 8.33 -0.26 -2.51
CA LYS A 20 9.64 -0.08 -1.85
C LYS A 20 9.76 -0.89 -0.55
N ALA A 21 8.68 -0.97 0.22
CA ALA A 21 8.64 -1.77 1.43
C ALA A 21 8.71 -3.27 1.09
N PHE A 22 8.04 -3.68 0.01
CA PHE A 22 8.14 -5.04 -0.51
C PHE A 22 9.59 -5.37 -0.89
N GLU A 23 10.23 -4.58 -1.77
CA GLU A 23 11.62 -4.78 -2.20
C GLU A 23 12.62 -4.80 -1.03
N LYS A 24 12.33 -4.07 0.05
CA LYS A 24 13.23 -3.96 1.20
C LYS A 24 13.12 -5.13 2.18
N PHE A 25 11.91 -5.66 2.38
CA PHE A 25 11.64 -6.61 3.48
C PHE A 25 11.24 -8.00 3.02
N CYS A 26 10.74 -8.14 1.79
CA CYS A 26 10.37 -9.43 1.22
C CYS A 26 11.60 -10.06 0.54
N PRO A 27 11.89 -11.33 0.81
CA PRO A 27 12.89 -12.09 0.06
C PRO A 27 12.52 -12.23 -1.43
N ASP A 28 13.51 -12.53 -2.27
CA ASP A 28 13.40 -12.56 -3.74
C ASP A 28 12.38 -13.57 -4.31
N ASP A 29 11.97 -14.55 -3.51
CA ASP A 29 11.02 -15.60 -3.90
C ASP A 29 9.55 -15.20 -3.68
N PHE A 30 9.28 -14.07 -3.01
CA PHE A 30 7.95 -13.50 -2.87
C PHE A 30 7.57 -12.74 -4.15
N VAL A 31 6.27 -12.63 -4.40
CA VAL A 31 5.76 -11.91 -5.58
C VAL A 31 4.83 -10.79 -5.14
N LEU A 32 5.08 -9.58 -5.67
CA LEU A 32 4.17 -8.45 -5.57
C LEU A 32 3.34 -8.35 -6.85
N ASP A 33 2.04 -8.57 -6.73
CA ASP A 33 1.08 -8.40 -7.81
C ASP A 33 0.33 -7.08 -7.63
N VAL A 34 0.23 -6.29 -8.70
CA VAL A 34 -0.39 -4.97 -8.70
C VAL A 34 -1.66 -5.03 -9.55
N ILE A 35 -2.81 -4.96 -8.89
CA ILE A 35 -4.09 -4.81 -9.57
C ILE A 35 -4.27 -3.33 -9.87
N GLU A 36 -4.05 -2.96 -11.12
CA GLU A 36 -4.33 -1.61 -11.61
C GLU A 36 -5.81 -1.25 -11.41
N PRO A 37 -6.11 -0.01 -11.01
CA PRO A 37 -7.49 0.43 -10.89
C PRO A 37 -8.17 0.44 -12.25
N LYS A 38 -9.42 -0.02 -12.29
CA LYS A 38 -10.26 0.17 -13.48
C LYS A 38 -10.61 1.65 -13.63
N SER A 39 -10.29 2.21 -14.80
CA SER A 39 -10.79 3.53 -15.21
C SER A 39 -12.27 3.42 -15.49
N ASP A 40 -13.09 3.66 -14.46
CA ASP A 40 -14.53 3.86 -14.65
C ASP A 40 -14.78 5.36 -14.84
N SER A 41 -15.46 5.72 -15.93
CA SER A 41 -15.89 7.10 -16.24
C SER A 41 -16.99 7.62 -15.30
N ARG A 42 -17.32 6.87 -14.24
CA ARG A 42 -18.35 7.22 -13.28
C ARG A 42 -17.76 8.15 -12.20
N PRO A 43 -18.46 9.24 -11.84
CA PRO A 43 -18.04 10.09 -10.73
C PRO A 43 -18.02 9.26 -9.44
N GLY A 44 -16.84 9.14 -8.84
CA GLY A 44 -16.60 8.28 -7.67
C GLY A 44 -15.25 8.59 -7.01
N PRO A 45 -14.86 7.83 -5.97
CA PRO A 45 -13.53 7.93 -5.38
C PRO A 45 -12.45 7.74 -6.44
N ILE A 46 -11.31 8.44 -6.30
CA ILE A 46 -10.21 8.29 -7.24
C ILE A 46 -9.79 6.82 -7.27
N PRO A 47 -9.79 6.16 -8.45
CA PRO A 47 -9.38 4.77 -8.56
C PRO A 47 -7.93 4.60 -8.07
N ARG A 48 -7.68 3.59 -7.23
CA ARG A 48 -6.35 3.29 -6.68
C ARG A 48 -6.00 1.82 -6.91
N PRO A 49 -4.70 1.50 -7.11
CA PRO A 49 -4.27 0.12 -7.23
C PRO A 49 -4.49 -0.64 -5.92
N THR A 50 -4.55 -1.96 -6.04
CA THR A 50 -4.44 -2.89 -4.91
C THR A 50 -3.16 -3.69 -5.08
N PHE A 51 -2.38 -3.79 -4.02
CA PHE A 51 -1.13 -4.55 -4.01
C PHE A 51 -1.36 -5.85 -3.26
N ARG A 52 -1.01 -6.98 -3.86
CA ARG A 52 -1.13 -8.31 -3.28
C ARG A 52 0.25 -8.93 -3.17
N VAL A 53 0.55 -9.50 -2.01
CA VAL A 53 1.80 -10.23 -1.77
C VAL A 53 1.51 -11.72 -1.77
N PHE A 54 2.23 -12.46 -2.60
CA PHE A 54 2.15 -13.90 -2.71
C PHE A 54 3.44 -14.56 -2.24
N SER A 55 3.30 -15.75 -1.64
CA SER A 55 4.41 -16.63 -1.33
C SER A 55 4.98 -17.29 -2.59
N PRO A 56 6.15 -17.95 -2.50
CA PRO A 56 6.73 -18.71 -3.62
C PRO A 56 5.82 -19.85 -4.12
N GLN A 57 4.86 -20.28 -3.31
CA GLN A 57 3.86 -21.31 -3.62
C GLN A 57 2.53 -20.71 -4.11
N GLU A 58 2.54 -19.43 -4.51
CA GLU A 58 1.38 -18.70 -5.01
C GLU A 58 0.23 -18.55 -4.00
N VAL A 59 0.55 -18.61 -2.70
CA VAL A 59 -0.43 -18.38 -1.62
C VAL A 59 -0.50 -16.87 -1.34
N LEU A 60 -1.72 -16.31 -1.32
CA LEU A 60 -1.93 -14.91 -0.95
C LEU A 60 -1.61 -14.71 0.54
N LEU A 61 -0.62 -13.87 0.84
CA LEU A 61 -0.16 -13.61 2.20
C LEU A 61 -0.71 -12.32 2.77
N ALA A 62 -0.80 -11.27 1.97
CA ALA A 62 -1.30 -9.97 2.40
C ALA A 62 -1.80 -9.14 1.22
N HIS A 63 -2.62 -8.13 1.52
CA HIS A 63 -2.89 -7.05 0.57
C HIS A 63 -2.74 -5.68 1.23
N PHE A 64 -2.35 -4.70 0.42
CA PHE A 64 -2.18 -3.31 0.82
C PHE A 64 -2.94 -2.40 -0.13
N HIS A 65 -3.66 -1.44 0.44
CA HIS A 65 -4.34 -0.39 -0.29
C HIS A 65 -3.74 0.97 0.07
N PRO A 66 -3.50 1.84 -0.93
CA PRO A 66 -3.01 3.20 -0.69
C PRO A 66 -3.88 4.04 0.26
N ASN A 67 -5.15 3.67 0.46
CA ASN A 67 -6.05 4.38 1.36
C ASN A 67 -5.78 4.13 2.86
N GLY A 68 -4.78 3.29 3.20
CA GLY A 68 -4.41 2.91 4.57
C GLY A 68 -5.03 1.60 5.05
N TYR A 69 -5.89 0.96 4.25
CA TYR A 69 -6.37 -0.38 4.54
C TYR A 69 -5.31 -1.42 4.12
N SER A 70 -5.05 -2.39 4.98
CA SER A 70 -4.21 -3.55 4.69
C SER A 70 -4.64 -4.73 5.55
N GLU A 71 -4.42 -5.94 5.04
CA GLU A 71 -4.79 -7.18 5.72
C GLU A 71 -3.68 -8.22 5.52
N CYS A 72 -3.40 -8.97 6.57
CA CYS A 72 -2.48 -10.10 6.55
C CYS A 72 -3.30 -11.38 6.72
N HIS A 73 -3.14 -12.31 5.79
CA HIS A 73 -3.90 -13.57 5.74
C HIS A 73 -3.11 -14.76 6.29
N ASP A 74 -1.78 -14.63 6.44
CA ASP A 74 -0.91 -15.71 6.89
C ASP A 74 -0.01 -15.25 8.05
N VAL A 75 -0.06 -15.99 9.16
CA VAL A 75 0.70 -15.70 10.38
C VAL A 75 2.22 -15.78 10.15
N SER A 76 2.69 -16.62 9.24
CA SER A 76 4.11 -16.73 8.90
C SER A 76 4.67 -15.45 8.26
N PHE A 77 3.81 -14.65 7.63
CA PHE A 77 4.18 -13.38 7.02
C PHE A 77 4.02 -12.17 7.96
N GLN A 78 3.44 -12.37 9.14
CA GLN A 78 3.05 -11.28 10.05
C GLN A 78 4.21 -10.35 10.42
N GLU A 79 5.41 -10.88 10.65
CA GLU A 79 6.57 -10.07 11.03
C GLU A 79 7.01 -9.14 9.89
N ILE A 80 7.06 -9.67 8.65
CA ILE A 80 7.40 -8.89 7.46
C ILE A 80 6.30 -7.86 7.19
N TYR A 81 5.04 -8.28 7.30
CA TYR A 81 3.87 -7.42 7.15
C TYR A 81 3.92 -6.20 8.08
N GLU A 82 4.21 -6.38 9.38
CA GLU A 82 4.29 -5.25 10.31
C GLU A 82 5.47 -4.32 10.00
N LYS A 83 6.63 -4.85 9.60
CA LYS A 83 7.78 -4.03 9.15
C LYS A 83 7.42 -3.19 7.93
N MET A 84 6.74 -3.78 6.95
CA MET A 84 6.23 -3.06 5.79
C MET A 84 5.24 -1.97 6.21
N LYS A 85 4.28 -2.29 7.09
CA LYS A 85 3.24 -1.36 7.55
C LYS A 85 3.83 -0.12 8.23
N VAL A 86 4.85 -0.30 9.08
CA VAL A 86 5.56 0.82 9.72
C VAL A 86 6.17 1.74 8.67
N MET A 87 6.93 1.20 7.70
CA MET A 87 7.56 2.01 6.66
C MET A 87 6.53 2.74 5.77
N ILE A 88 5.41 2.08 5.45
CA ILE A 88 4.34 2.65 4.64
C ILE A 88 3.66 3.81 5.38
N GLU A 89 3.34 3.65 6.67
CA GLU A 89 2.72 4.72 7.46
C GLU A 89 3.69 5.87 7.78
N GLU A 90 4.98 5.61 7.95
CA GLU A 90 5.99 6.67 8.03
C GLU A 90 6.10 7.48 6.73
N ALA A 91 5.96 6.84 5.57
CA ALA A 91 5.88 7.54 4.30
C ALA A 91 4.60 8.37 4.19
N ALA A 92 3.45 7.83 4.63
CA ALA A 92 2.19 8.56 4.67
C ALA A 92 2.27 9.80 5.56
N LYS A 93 2.89 9.69 6.75
CA LYS A 93 3.12 10.80 7.68
C LYS A 93 3.99 11.88 7.06
N ARG A 94 5.10 11.51 6.39
CA ARG A 94 5.97 12.46 5.68
C ARG A 94 5.24 13.17 4.55
N GLY A 95 4.50 12.43 3.71
CA GLY A 95 3.70 13.03 2.65
C GLY A 95 2.63 13.99 3.17
N TYR A 96 2.08 13.73 4.35
CA TYR A 96 1.19 14.66 5.03
C TYR A 96 1.92 15.93 5.51
N GLU A 97 3.07 15.78 6.16
CA GLU A 97 3.89 16.90 6.67
C GLU A 97 4.37 17.81 5.53
N GLU A 98 4.88 17.24 4.44
CA GLU A 98 5.28 17.95 3.22
C GLU A 98 4.11 18.73 2.61
N PHE A 99 2.91 18.13 2.55
CA PHE A 99 1.71 18.81 2.09
C PHE A 99 1.27 19.98 3.02
N GLN A 100 1.55 19.88 4.31
CA GLN A 100 1.27 20.96 5.29
C GLN A 100 2.38 22.02 5.34
N GLY A 101 3.53 21.79 4.70
CA GLY A 101 4.71 22.66 4.79
C GLY A 101 5.39 22.62 6.16
N LEU A 102 5.33 21.47 6.84
CA LEU A 102 5.92 21.20 8.16
C LEU A 102 7.32 20.57 8.05
#